data_AF-A0A8W8IPN5-F1
#
_entry.id   AF-A0A8W8IPN5-F1
#
_cell.length_a   1.000
_cell.length_b   1.000
_cell.length_c   1.000
_cell.angle_alpha   90.00
_cell.angle_beta   90.00
_cell.angle_gamma   90.00
#
_symmetry.space_group_name_H-M   'P 1'
#
loop_
_entity.id
_entity.type
_entity.pdbx_description
1 polymer ?
#
loop_
_entity_poly.entity_id
_entity_poly.type
_entity_poly.pdbx_seq_one_letter_code
_entity_poly.pdbx_strand_id
1 'polypeptide(L)'
;GPYHDLLHSLLGAYACYRPDVGYVQGMSFIAAVLLLNMDVADAFICFANLLNRPCQVAFFRIDEAMMKFYFQTYEEFFKENMPSLFRHFSKTNVTPDIYLIDWIFSLYSKSLPLDIACRVWDIFCRDGEEFLFRTALGILKLYEDILIHQEFILLAQFLTKLPEDISSDSLFKSIELINMNIDKKKFSQILASKKEQGKMEMT
;
A
#
# COMPACT_ATOMS: atom_id res chain seq x y z
N GLY A 1 -9.39 12.64 -21.83
CA GLY A 1 -10.76 12.52 -21.29
C GLY A 1 -11.16 13.81 -20.57
N PRO A 2 -12.42 13.96 -20.13
CA PRO A 2 -12.92 15.22 -19.55
C PRO A 2 -12.17 15.70 -18.31
N TYR A 3 -11.55 14.78 -17.55
CA TYR A 3 -10.76 15.09 -16.35
C TYR A 3 -9.27 15.38 -16.62
N HIS A 4 -8.82 15.39 -17.88
CA HIS A 4 -7.38 15.52 -18.20
C HIS A 4 -6.80 16.85 -17.70
N ASP A 5 -7.46 17.97 -18.01
CA ASP A 5 -6.99 19.30 -17.63
C ASP A 5 -7.06 19.48 -16.11
N LEU A 6 -8.10 18.97 -15.46
CA LEU A 6 -8.26 19.00 -14.01
C LEU A 6 -7.14 18.25 -13.30
N LEU A 7 -6.79 17.06 -13.80
CA LEU A 7 -5.68 16.26 -13.27
C LEU A 7 -4.35 17.01 -13.42
N HIS A 8 -4.10 17.59 -14.60
CA HIS A 8 -2.88 18.36 -14.85
C HIS A 8 -2.78 19.58 -13.93
N SER A 9 -3.88 20.32 -13.75
CA SER A 9 -3.96 21.47 -12.85
C SER A 9 -3.71 21.07 -11.39
N LEU A 10 -4.32 19.99 -10.90
CA LEU A 10 -4.15 19.53 -9.52
C LEU A 10 -2.69 19.12 -9.25
N LEU A 11 -2.10 18.32 -10.13
CA LEU A 11 -0.71 17.86 -9.99
C LEU A 11 0.29 19.02 -10.09
N GLY A 12 0.06 19.95 -11.03
CA GLY A 12 0.87 21.16 -11.16
C GLY A 12 0.78 22.06 -9.93
N ALA A 13 -0.43 22.27 -9.40
CA ALA A 13 -0.64 23.01 -8.17
C ALA A 13 0.08 22.36 -6.98
N TYR A 14 0.09 21.02 -6.90
CA TYR A 14 0.79 20.32 -5.81
C TYR A 14 2.31 20.46 -5.92
N ALA A 15 2.86 20.35 -7.13
CA ALA A 15 4.29 20.56 -7.35
C ALA A 15 4.74 21.99 -6.98
N CYS A 16 3.88 23.00 -7.20
CA CYS A 16 4.13 24.37 -6.72
C CYS A 16 3.95 24.52 -5.20
N TYR A 17 2.99 23.82 -4.60
CA TYR A 17 2.71 23.85 -3.16
C TYR A 17 3.80 23.16 -2.33
N ARG A 18 4.34 22.02 -2.82
CA ARG A 18 5.39 21.23 -2.19
C ARG A 18 6.56 21.00 -3.15
N PRO A 19 7.36 22.04 -3.48
CA PRO A 19 8.48 21.92 -4.40
C PRO A 19 9.60 21.01 -3.86
N ASP A 20 9.63 20.76 -2.55
CA ASP A 20 10.54 19.81 -1.90
C ASP A 20 10.23 18.35 -2.24
N VAL A 21 8.98 18.05 -2.65
CA VAL A 21 8.55 16.72 -3.11
C VAL A 21 8.40 16.71 -4.63
N GLY A 22 7.80 17.77 -5.19
CA GLY A 22 7.48 17.85 -6.61
C GLY A 22 6.42 16.82 -7.03
N TYR A 23 6.48 16.41 -8.30
CA TYR A 23 5.67 15.32 -8.83
C TYR A 23 6.46 14.01 -8.77
N VAL A 24 5.88 13.00 -8.12
CA VAL A 24 6.41 11.63 -8.11
C VAL A 24 5.50 10.74 -8.95
N GLN A 25 6.09 9.86 -9.75
CA GLN A 25 5.34 8.95 -10.60
C GLN A 25 4.34 8.13 -9.77
N GLY A 26 3.08 8.18 -10.17
CA GLY A 26 1.98 7.47 -9.54
C GLY A 26 1.06 8.34 -8.66
N MET A 27 1.49 9.58 -8.37
CA MET A 27 0.60 10.63 -7.82
C MET A 27 -0.65 10.85 -8.67
N SER A 28 -0.53 10.70 -9.99
CA SER A 28 -1.65 10.86 -10.92
C SER A 28 -2.81 9.90 -10.65
N PHE A 29 -2.56 8.67 -10.19
CA PHE A 29 -3.62 7.71 -9.89
C PHE A 29 -4.41 8.14 -8.65
N ILE A 30 -3.73 8.59 -7.60
CA ILE A 30 -4.34 9.12 -6.37
C ILE A 30 -5.18 10.36 -6.70
N ALA A 31 -4.61 11.31 -7.45
CA ALA A 31 -5.30 12.52 -7.86
C ALA A 31 -6.52 12.22 -8.75
N ALA A 32 -6.43 11.24 -9.65
CA ALA A 32 -7.53 10.81 -10.49
C ALA A 32 -8.69 10.22 -9.65
N VAL A 33 -8.40 9.34 -8.69
CA VAL A 33 -9.43 8.80 -7.78
C VAL A 33 -10.14 9.91 -7.04
N LEU A 34 -9.41 10.90 -6.52
CA LEU A 34 -10.03 12.05 -5.83
C LEU A 34 -10.90 12.87 -6.77
N LEU A 35 -10.39 13.25 -7.95
CA LEU A 35 -11.14 14.06 -8.93
C LEU A 35 -12.40 13.38 -9.48
N LEU A 36 -12.45 12.05 -9.47
CA LEU A 36 -13.66 11.30 -9.83
C LEU A 36 -14.75 11.37 -8.75
N ASN A 37 -14.39 11.71 -7.51
CA ASN A 37 -15.29 11.65 -6.36
C ASN A 37 -15.58 13.00 -5.71
N MET A 38 -14.85 14.07 -6.06
CA MET A 38 -15.04 15.41 -5.49
C MET A 38 -14.58 16.52 -6.42
N ASP A 39 -15.02 17.75 -6.12
CA ASP A 39 -14.62 18.95 -6.85
C ASP A 39 -13.12 19.24 -6.70
N VAL A 40 -12.56 19.94 -7.67
CA VAL A 40 -11.10 20.14 -7.83
C VAL A 40 -10.43 20.73 -6.60
N ALA A 41 -11.07 21.68 -5.93
CA ALA A 41 -10.52 22.31 -4.73
C ALA A 41 -10.44 21.32 -3.56
N ASP A 42 -11.51 20.56 -3.31
CA ASP A 42 -11.54 19.54 -2.27
C ASP A 42 -10.59 18.38 -2.60
N ALA A 43 -10.52 17.99 -3.88
CA ALA A 43 -9.59 16.98 -4.36
C ALA A 43 -8.15 17.38 -4.08
N PHE A 44 -7.80 18.64 -4.32
CA PHE A 44 -6.47 19.17 -3.99
C PHE A 44 -6.19 19.14 -2.48
N ILE A 45 -7.15 19.57 -1.65
CA ILE A 45 -7.01 19.57 -0.18
C ILE A 45 -6.82 18.14 0.33
N CYS A 46 -7.65 17.20 -0.11
CA CYS A 46 -7.54 15.79 0.24
C CYS A 46 -6.22 15.20 -0.23
N PHE A 47 -5.80 15.48 -1.47
CA PHE A 47 -4.55 15.02 -2.03
C PHE A 47 -3.34 15.50 -1.22
N ALA A 48 -3.27 16.79 -0.93
CA ALA A 48 -2.17 17.37 -0.16
C ALA A 48 -2.08 16.81 1.26
N ASN A 49 -3.22 16.62 1.94
CA ASN A 49 -3.26 16.04 3.27
C ASN A 49 -2.93 14.55 3.27
N LEU A 50 -3.41 13.80 2.27
CA LEU A 50 -3.14 12.37 2.13
C LEU A 50 -1.65 12.10 1.96
N LEU A 51 -0.98 12.86 1.08
CA LEU A 51 0.45 12.75 0.84
C LEU A 51 1.32 13.18 2.04
N ASN A 52 0.74 13.91 2.99
CA ASN A 52 1.43 14.34 4.20
C ASN A 52 1.26 13.36 5.39
N ARG A 53 0.54 12.24 5.21
CA ARG A 53 0.42 11.20 6.24
C ARG A 53 1.73 10.45 6.45
N PRO A 54 2.04 9.96 7.66
CA PRO A 54 3.34 9.34 7.97
C PRO A 54 3.72 8.16 7.05
N CYS A 55 2.78 7.28 6.73
CA CYS A 55 3.01 6.19 5.77
C CYS A 55 3.32 6.75 4.39
N GLN A 56 2.46 7.61 3.83
CA GLN A 56 2.67 8.20 2.51
C GLN A 56 4.01 8.96 2.45
N VAL A 57 4.32 9.84 3.40
CA VAL A 57 5.60 10.56 3.44
C VAL A 57 6.80 9.61 3.39
N ALA A 58 6.78 8.51 4.14
CA ALA A 58 7.86 7.54 4.13
C ALA A 58 8.08 6.91 2.75
N PHE A 59 6.99 6.49 2.08
CA PHE A 59 7.07 5.84 0.77
C PHE A 59 7.33 6.84 -0.37
N PHE A 60 6.76 8.05 -0.32
CA PHE A 60 6.95 9.10 -1.34
C PHE A 60 8.36 9.70 -1.33
N ARG A 61 9.00 9.77 -0.15
CA ARG A 61 10.37 10.29 0.00
C ARG A 61 11.45 9.22 -0.06
N ILE A 62 11.06 7.94 -0.21
CA ILE A 62 11.98 6.80 -0.15
C ILE A 62 12.80 6.87 1.16
N ASP A 63 12.11 7.12 2.27
CA ASP A 63 12.73 7.08 3.59
C ASP A 63 12.96 5.63 3.97
N GLU A 64 14.13 5.10 3.58
CA GLU A 64 14.50 3.68 3.75
C GLU A 64 14.36 3.22 5.19
N ALA A 65 14.70 4.08 6.15
CA ALA A 65 14.61 3.76 7.57
C ALA A 65 13.15 3.58 8.02
N MET A 66 12.27 4.50 7.63
CA MET A 66 10.85 4.40 7.96
C MET A 66 10.16 3.25 7.20
N MET A 67 10.47 3.07 5.92
CA MET A 67 9.97 1.96 5.11
C MET A 67 10.38 0.61 5.70
N LYS A 68 11.61 0.46 6.18
CA LYS A 68 12.08 -0.75 6.85
C LYS A 68 11.21 -1.14 8.04
N PHE A 69 10.78 -0.19 8.87
CA PHE A 69 9.88 -0.49 10.00
C PHE A 69 8.50 -0.97 9.51
N TYR A 70 7.95 -0.39 8.44
CA TYR A 70 6.72 -0.87 7.84
C TYR A 70 6.87 -2.29 7.27
N PHE A 71 7.95 -2.56 6.53
CA PHE A 71 8.22 -3.88 5.98
C PHE A 71 8.39 -4.94 7.07
N GLN A 72 9.18 -4.66 8.10
CA GLN A 72 9.35 -5.59 9.23
C GLN A 72 8.04 -5.83 10.00
N THR A 73 7.22 -4.79 10.18
CA THR A 73 5.90 -4.97 10.81
C THR A 73 5.01 -5.84 9.94
N TYR A 74 4.95 -5.53 8.64
CA TYR A 74 4.18 -6.31 7.66
C TYR A 74 4.61 -7.78 7.60
N GLU A 75 5.92 -8.05 7.61
CA GLU A 75 6.45 -9.42 7.57
C GLU A 75 6.08 -10.26 8.80
N GLU A 76 5.94 -9.65 9.98
CA GLU A 76 5.42 -10.35 11.16
C GLU A 76 3.98 -10.81 10.95
N PHE A 77 3.11 -9.94 10.44
CA PHE A 77 1.74 -10.31 10.11
C PHE A 77 1.65 -11.28 8.93
N PHE A 78 2.55 -11.17 7.96
CA PHE A 78 2.63 -12.12 6.85
C PHE A 78 2.98 -13.51 7.36
N LYS A 79 4.02 -13.64 8.17
CA LYS A 79 4.44 -14.90 8.78
C LYS A 79 3.34 -15.52 9.65
N GLU A 80 2.62 -14.70 10.41
CA GLU A 80 1.53 -15.18 11.28
C GLU A 80 0.34 -15.71 10.46
N ASN A 81 -0.07 -14.99 9.42
CA ASN A 81 -1.26 -15.34 8.63
C ASN A 81 -1.01 -16.45 7.59
N MET A 82 0.19 -16.52 7.03
CA MET A 82 0.56 -17.44 5.94
C MET A 82 2.01 -17.96 6.08
N PRO A 83 2.32 -18.74 7.13
CA PRO A 83 3.70 -19.15 7.45
C PRO A 83 4.36 -19.98 6.35
N SER A 84 3.58 -20.79 5.63
CA SER A 84 4.06 -21.60 4.50
C SER A 84 4.49 -20.72 3.33
N LEU A 85 3.64 -19.76 2.93
CA LEU A 85 3.93 -18.83 1.85
C LEU A 85 5.07 -17.87 2.23
N PHE A 86 5.10 -17.37 3.46
CA PHE A 86 6.21 -16.56 3.97
C PHE A 86 7.55 -17.29 3.83
N ARG A 87 7.62 -18.56 4.25
CA ARG A 87 8.82 -19.38 4.11
C ARG A 87 9.20 -19.59 2.65
N HIS A 88 8.22 -19.76 1.77
CA HIS A 88 8.47 -19.86 0.33
C HIS A 88 9.10 -18.57 -0.21
N PHE A 89 8.52 -17.42 0.09
CA PHE A 89 9.05 -16.10 -0.30
C PHE A 89 10.47 -15.88 0.21
N SER A 90 10.76 -16.26 1.46
CA SER A 90 12.12 -16.20 2.01
C SER A 90 13.10 -17.11 1.25
N LYS A 91 12.68 -18.32 0.86
CA LYS A 91 13.53 -19.25 0.09
C LYS A 91 13.78 -18.77 -1.34
N THR A 92 12.78 -18.13 -1.96
CA THR A 92 12.88 -17.60 -3.32
C THR A 92 13.45 -16.18 -3.37
N ASN A 93 13.82 -15.58 -2.24
CA ASN A 93 14.29 -14.20 -2.12
C ASN A 93 13.30 -13.16 -2.69
N VAL A 94 12.00 -13.38 -2.51
CA VAL A 94 10.97 -12.38 -2.83
C VAL A 94 10.70 -11.55 -1.59
N THR A 95 11.14 -10.29 -1.63
CA THR A 95 11.04 -9.35 -0.51
C THR A 95 9.92 -8.32 -0.73
N PRO A 96 9.36 -7.72 0.34
CA PRO A 96 8.24 -6.80 0.23
C PRO A 96 8.48 -5.57 -0.66
N ASP A 97 9.72 -5.08 -0.77
CA ASP A 97 10.07 -3.93 -1.61
C ASP A 97 9.71 -4.13 -3.09
N ILE A 98 9.70 -5.38 -3.58
CA ILE A 98 9.38 -5.71 -4.97
C ILE A 98 7.94 -5.36 -5.34
N TYR A 99 6.99 -5.49 -4.41
CA TYR A 99 5.56 -5.37 -4.71
C TYR A 99 4.81 -4.39 -3.81
N LEU A 100 5.20 -4.30 -2.55
CA LEU A 100 4.43 -3.58 -1.54
C LEU A 100 4.57 -2.06 -1.69
N ILE A 101 5.69 -1.57 -2.22
CA ILE A 101 5.91 -0.12 -2.42
C ILE A 101 4.79 0.45 -3.29
N ASP A 102 4.61 -0.07 -4.50
CA ASP A 102 3.60 0.43 -5.45
C ASP A 102 2.17 0.30 -4.90
N TRP A 103 1.89 -0.78 -4.18
CA TRP A 103 0.58 -1.04 -3.56
C TRP A 103 0.24 0.01 -2.50
N ILE A 104 1.16 0.28 -1.57
CA ILE A 104 0.94 1.21 -0.46
C ILE A 104 1.04 2.67 -0.94
N PHE A 105 2.05 2.96 -1.76
CA PHE A 105 2.32 4.29 -2.30
C PHE A 105 1.12 4.86 -3.04
N SER A 106 0.51 4.06 -3.93
CA SER A 106 -0.65 4.48 -4.73
C SER A 106 -2.00 4.21 -4.05
N LEU A 107 -2.00 3.69 -2.82
CA LEU A 107 -3.19 3.16 -2.16
C LEU A 107 -3.98 2.24 -3.12
N TYR A 108 -3.26 1.33 -3.78
CA TYR A 108 -3.77 0.37 -4.75
C TYR A 108 -4.36 0.95 -6.04
N SER A 109 -4.46 2.27 -6.21
CA SER A 109 -5.06 2.89 -7.41
C SER A 109 -4.26 2.66 -8.71
N LYS A 110 -2.97 2.31 -8.61
CA LYS A 110 -2.15 1.86 -9.74
C LYS A 110 -2.24 0.34 -9.97
N SER A 111 -2.54 -0.44 -8.92
CA SER A 111 -2.32 -1.88 -8.88
C SER A 111 -3.61 -2.71 -8.96
N LEU A 112 -4.77 -2.12 -8.68
CA LEU A 112 -6.08 -2.76 -8.74
C LEU A 112 -7.01 -2.00 -9.70
N PRO A 113 -8.03 -2.68 -10.26
CA PRO A 113 -9.12 -2.01 -10.97
C PRO A 113 -9.75 -0.90 -10.12
N LEU A 114 -10.15 0.20 -10.76
CA LEU A 114 -10.62 1.42 -10.10
C LEU A 114 -11.71 1.15 -9.05
N ASP A 115 -12.73 0.38 -9.38
CA ASP A 115 -13.85 0.10 -8.46
C ASP A 115 -13.39 -0.62 -7.19
N ILE A 116 -12.38 -1.49 -7.31
CA ILE A 116 -11.80 -2.23 -6.19
C ILE A 116 -10.88 -1.33 -5.38
N ALA A 117 -10.06 -0.52 -6.05
CA ALA A 117 -9.23 0.48 -5.39
C ALA A 117 -10.09 1.46 -4.57
N CYS A 118 -11.21 1.95 -5.11
CA CYS A 118 -12.17 2.80 -4.38
C CYS A 118 -12.71 2.11 -3.13
N ARG A 119 -13.09 0.83 -3.22
CA ARG A 119 -13.55 0.07 -2.03
C ARG A 119 -12.45 -0.10 -0.98
N VAL A 120 -11.19 -0.24 -1.40
CA VAL A 120 -10.05 -0.25 -0.48
C VAL A 120 -9.87 1.12 0.18
N TRP A 121 -10.05 2.21 -0.57
CA TRP A 121 -9.99 3.58 -0.05
C TRP A 121 -11.08 3.86 0.98
N ASP A 122 -12.32 3.41 0.76
CA ASP A 122 -13.42 3.59 1.70
C ASP A 122 -13.06 3.04 3.09
N ILE A 123 -12.49 1.85 3.11
CA ILE A 123 -12.13 1.19 4.37
C ILE A 123 -10.81 1.74 4.92
N PHE A 124 -9.86 2.16 4.09
CA PHE A 124 -8.70 2.92 4.53
C PHE A 124 -9.10 4.23 5.23
N CYS A 125 -10.11 4.93 4.72
CA CYS A 125 -10.63 6.13 5.36
C CYS A 125 -11.24 5.83 6.74
N ARG A 126 -11.83 4.65 6.92
CA ARG A 126 -12.41 4.18 8.19
C ARG A 126 -11.36 3.68 9.19
N ASP A 127 -10.46 2.81 8.74
CA ASP A 127 -9.58 1.98 9.58
C ASP A 127 -8.12 2.47 9.58
N GLY A 128 -7.76 3.39 8.68
CA GLY A 128 -6.42 3.95 8.57
C GLY A 128 -5.42 3.07 7.81
N GLU A 129 -4.13 3.39 7.96
CA GLU A 129 -3.03 2.79 7.18
C GLU A 129 -2.87 1.28 7.39
N GLU A 130 -3.28 0.74 8.55
CA GLU A 130 -3.29 -0.70 8.82
C GLU A 130 -4.05 -1.48 7.74
N PHE A 131 -5.16 -0.91 7.24
CA PHE A 131 -5.98 -1.55 6.23
C PHE A 131 -5.26 -1.74 4.89
N LEU A 132 -4.30 -0.86 4.56
CA LEU A 132 -3.48 -1.04 3.37
C LEU A 132 -2.65 -2.31 3.49
N PHE A 133 -1.96 -2.51 4.62
CA PHE A 133 -1.17 -3.72 4.85
C PHE A 133 -2.04 -4.98 4.96
N ARG A 134 -3.24 -4.87 5.56
CA ARG A 134 -4.22 -5.96 5.58
C ARG A 134 -4.68 -6.34 4.17
N THR A 135 -4.87 -5.35 3.30
CA THR A 135 -5.20 -5.55 1.88
C THR A 135 -4.08 -6.29 1.15
N ALA A 136 -2.82 -5.91 1.37
CA ALA A 136 -1.66 -6.61 0.81
C ALA A 136 -1.66 -8.10 1.20
N LEU A 137 -1.86 -8.40 2.49
CA LEU A 137 -1.97 -9.78 2.98
C LEU A 137 -3.18 -10.52 2.38
N GLY A 138 -4.31 -9.82 2.21
CA GLY A 138 -5.50 -10.38 1.57
C GLY A 138 -5.27 -10.75 0.10
N ILE A 139 -4.51 -9.95 -0.65
CA ILE A 139 -4.10 -10.27 -2.03
C ILE A 139 -3.22 -11.53 -2.03
N LEU A 140 -2.21 -11.60 -1.16
CA LEU A 140 -1.37 -12.79 -1.05
C LEU A 140 -2.19 -14.02 -0.66
N LYS A 141 -3.17 -13.86 0.24
CA LYS A 141 -4.04 -14.94 0.67
C LYS A 141 -4.97 -15.44 -0.44
N LEU A 142 -5.51 -14.52 -1.24
CA LEU A 142 -6.35 -14.84 -2.39
C LEU A 142 -5.61 -15.72 -3.42
N TYR A 143 -4.30 -15.48 -3.60
CA TYR A 143 -3.48 -16.16 -4.59
C TYR A 143 -2.50 -17.17 -3.99
N GLU A 144 -2.65 -17.53 -2.72
CA GLU A 144 -1.68 -18.36 -1.98
C GLU A 144 -1.36 -19.67 -2.71
N ASP A 145 -2.40 -20.36 -3.20
CA ASP A 145 -2.28 -21.64 -3.92
C ASP A 145 -1.50 -21.52 -5.23
N ILE A 146 -1.55 -20.36 -5.89
CA ILE A 146 -0.77 -20.11 -7.11
C ILE A 146 0.66 -19.76 -6.73
N LEU A 147 0.84 -18.83 -5.79
CA LEU A 147 2.13 -18.25 -5.42
C LEU A 147 3.09 -19.28 -4.81
N ILE A 148 2.60 -20.23 -4.02
CA ILE A 148 3.45 -21.22 -3.33
C ILE A 148 4.22 -22.16 -4.26
N HIS A 149 3.83 -22.22 -5.54
CA HIS A 149 4.45 -23.06 -6.56
C HIS A 149 5.34 -22.31 -7.56
N GLN A 150 5.41 -20.98 -7.46
CA GLN A 150 6.15 -20.15 -8.41
C GLN A 150 7.60 -19.91 -7.97
N GLU A 151 8.48 -19.74 -8.95
CA GLU A 151 9.86 -19.28 -8.75
C GLU A 151 9.94 -17.74 -8.72
N PHE A 152 11.10 -17.20 -8.30
CA PHE A 152 11.32 -15.77 -8.11
C PHE A 152 10.79 -14.88 -9.24
N ILE A 153 11.13 -15.19 -10.49
CA ILE A 153 10.76 -14.35 -11.65
C ILE A 153 9.24 -14.28 -11.82
N LEU A 154 8.56 -15.42 -11.73
CA LEU A 154 7.11 -15.50 -11.90
C LEU A 154 6.38 -14.88 -10.71
N LEU A 155 6.90 -15.03 -9.49
CA LEU A 155 6.40 -14.32 -8.31
C LEU A 155 6.50 -12.81 -8.48
N ALA A 156 7.67 -12.30 -8.84
CA ALA A 156 7.89 -10.87 -9.01
C ALA A 156 7.00 -10.29 -10.12
N GLN A 157 6.86 -10.98 -11.26
CA GLN A 157 5.96 -10.57 -12.34
C GLN A 157 4.50 -10.56 -11.91
N PHE A 158 4.04 -11.61 -11.22
CA PHE A 158 2.67 -11.69 -10.75
C PHE A 158 2.33 -10.58 -9.74
N LEU A 159 3.22 -10.33 -8.78
CA LEU A 159 2.97 -9.36 -7.72
C LEU A 159 3.09 -7.91 -8.20
N THR A 160 3.92 -7.64 -9.20
CA THR A 160 4.05 -6.30 -9.81
C THR A 160 2.94 -6.02 -10.82
N LYS A 161 2.30 -7.05 -11.38
CA LYS A 161 1.17 -6.94 -12.29
C LYS A 161 0.08 -7.94 -11.92
N LEU A 162 -0.79 -7.52 -11.00
CA LEU A 162 -1.93 -8.31 -10.57
C LEU A 162 -2.93 -8.54 -11.71
N PRO A 163 -3.71 -9.66 -11.68
CA PRO A 163 -4.76 -9.90 -12.66
C PRO A 163 -5.82 -8.79 -12.68
N GLU A 164 -6.21 -8.35 -13.88
CA GLU A 164 -7.23 -7.30 -14.07
C GLU A 164 -8.65 -7.79 -13.74
N ASP A 165 -8.89 -9.10 -13.80
CA ASP A 165 -10.16 -9.77 -13.53
C ASP A 165 -10.34 -10.18 -12.06
N ILE A 166 -9.54 -9.61 -11.16
CA ILE A 166 -9.66 -9.85 -9.72
C ILE A 166 -11.08 -9.55 -9.23
N SER A 167 -11.74 -10.53 -8.62
CA SER A 167 -13.06 -10.35 -8.05
C SER A 167 -12.98 -9.56 -6.74
N SER A 168 -13.73 -8.45 -6.67
CA SER A 168 -13.89 -7.66 -5.44
C SER A 168 -14.33 -8.54 -4.27
N ASP A 169 -15.36 -9.35 -4.45
CA ASP A 169 -15.89 -10.18 -3.36
C ASP A 169 -14.90 -11.24 -2.88
N SER A 170 -14.16 -11.87 -3.79
CA SER A 170 -13.13 -12.85 -3.41
C SER A 170 -11.99 -12.18 -2.66
N LEU A 171 -11.53 -11.01 -3.13
CA LEU A 171 -10.49 -10.24 -2.45
C LEU A 171 -10.93 -9.84 -1.03
N PHE A 172 -12.11 -9.26 -0.88
CA PHE A 172 -12.58 -8.79 0.43
C PHE A 172 -12.85 -9.96 1.39
N LYS A 173 -13.32 -11.12 0.91
CA LYS A 173 -13.38 -12.34 1.71
C LYS A 173 -11.99 -12.78 2.20
N SER A 174 -10.97 -12.72 1.34
CA SER A 174 -9.59 -13.02 1.74
C SER A 174 -9.04 -12.00 2.76
N ILE A 175 -9.35 -10.71 2.61
CA ILE A 175 -8.96 -9.65 3.56
C ILE A 175 -9.60 -9.88 4.94
N GLU A 176 -10.87 -10.29 4.99
CA GLU A 176 -11.59 -10.59 6.23
C GLU A 176 -10.92 -11.70 7.04
N LEU A 177 -10.34 -12.70 6.37
CA LEU A 177 -9.60 -13.81 7.00
C LEU A 177 -8.27 -13.37 7.63
N ILE A 178 -7.72 -12.21 7.27
CA ILE A 178 -6.46 -11.71 7.80
C ILE A 178 -6.65 -11.21 9.23
N ASN A 179 -5.87 -11.77 10.16
CA ASN A 179 -5.74 -11.30 11.53
C ASN A 179 -4.64 -10.23 11.64
N MET A 180 -5.02 -9.02 12.03
CA MET A 180 -4.12 -7.89 12.29
C MET A 180 -3.80 -7.70 13.79
N ASN A 181 -3.85 -8.79 14.57
CA ASN A 181 -3.40 -8.83 15.96
C ASN A 181 -2.42 -9.98 16.22
N ILE A 182 -1.25 -9.69 16.79
CA ILE A 182 -0.27 -10.67 17.27
C ILE A 182 -0.09 -10.46 18.76
N ASP A 183 -0.27 -11.51 19.58
CA ASP A 183 -0.15 -11.43 21.05
C ASP A 183 -0.94 -10.26 21.68
N LYS A 184 -2.15 -10.01 21.17
CA LYS A 184 -3.04 -8.88 21.56
C LYS A 184 -2.52 -7.48 21.19
N LYS A 185 -1.44 -7.39 20.41
CA LYS A 185 -0.93 -6.13 19.87
C LYS A 185 -1.44 -5.90 18.45
N LYS A 186 -1.93 -4.70 18.21
CA LYS A 186 -2.35 -4.21 16.88
C LYS A 186 -1.14 -3.84 16.02
N PHE A 187 -1.34 -3.71 14.71
CA PHE A 187 -0.31 -3.27 13.77
C PHE A 187 0.37 -1.97 14.21
N SER A 188 -0.42 -0.97 14.59
CA SER A 188 0.09 0.34 15.03
C SER A 188 0.98 0.25 16.26
N GLN A 189 0.69 -0.66 17.19
CA GLN A 189 1.48 -0.86 18.41
C GLN A 189 2.82 -1.54 18.11
N ILE A 190 2.80 -2.56 17.25
CA ILE A 190 4.03 -3.26 16.81
C ILE A 190 4.93 -2.29 16.03
N LEU A 191 4.34 -1.52 15.11
CA LEU A 191 5.06 -0.50 14.34
C LEU A 191 5.69 0.57 15.25
N ALA A 192 4.95 1.04 16.26
CA ALA A 192 5.48 2.00 17.24
C ALA A 192 6.66 1.43 18.02
N SER A 193 6.54 0.20 18.54
CA SER A 193 7.63 -0.46 19.26
C SER A 193 8.90 -0.62 18.40
N LYS A 194 8.76 -0.97 17.12
CA LYS A 194 9.91 -1.07 16.19
C LYS A 194 10.58 0.27 15.94
N LYS A 195 9.79 1.34 15.75
CA LYS A 195 10.29 2.71 15.58
C LYS A 195 11.05 3.19 16.82
N GLU A 196 10.59 2.84 18.02
CA GLU A 196 11.27 3.16 19.28
C GLU A 196 12.59 2.39 19.44
N GLN A 197 12.60 1.09 19.15
CA GLN A 197 13.79 0.25 19.19
C GLN A 197 14.87 0.75 18.22
N GLY A 198 14.51 1.03 16.97
CA GLY A 198 15.48 1.51 15.99
C GLY A 198 16.05 2.91 16.29
N LYS A 199 15.32 3.75 17.05
CA LYS A 199 15.86 5.03 17.55
C LYS A 199 16.93 4.82 18.63
N MET A 200 16.75 3.85 19.51
CA MET A 200 17.71 3.54 20.59
C MET A 200 19.02 2.94 20.04
N GLU A 201 18.97 2.19 18.95
CA GLU A 201 20.17 1.61 18.29
C GLU A 201 21.02 2.65 17.53
N MET A 202 20.49 3.85 17.27
CA MET A 202 21.19 4.94 16.57
C MET A 202 21.75 6.02 17.51
N THR A 203 21.51 5.90 18.82
CA THR A 203 22.06 6.77 19.89
C THR A 203 23.16 6.05 20.65
#